data_AF-A0A836IYG8-F1
#
_entry.id   AF-A0A836IYG8-F1
#
_cell.length_a   1.000
_cell.length_b   1.000
_cell.length_c   1.000
_cell.angle_alpha   90.00
_cell.angle_beta   90.00
_cell.angle_gamma   90.00
#
_symmetry.space_group_name_H-M   'P 1'
#
loop_
_entity.id
_entity.type
_entity.pdbx_description
1 polymer ?
#
loop_
_entity_poly.entity_id
_entity_poly.type
_entity_poly.pdbx_seq_one_letter_code
_entity_poly.pdbx_strand_id
1 'polypeptide(L)'
;MSSAQPPGVASPYVQKEEDLSGNKLTLTTKSYKNMEFLSSFEGRIVRIMCEFEEPQQRLQRNFIRSTILFFGSARSMTQAQYNTTVQGLQSQLAVATEEGRRASLQSELDRLQKTQWMCKWVDVVENLARMVTEFARTEQDIINQSFRYIPDYFKLVPEDRAESLHTLRKRFDDLVVTTGGGPGFMEAANRGAASVPGAVTMGMGISLPFEKGLNPYVTDGLAFEFHYFFTRKFWMMYSCRAIVVAPGGFGTLDEMFELLTLKQTKKIPSLPVVLLGKEFWRTVINWQALADYGVISQAEVDGMLFTDSAEEAMQYIKAFYSRLAEGSASEV
;
A
#
# COMPACT_ATOMS: atom_id res chain seq x y z
N MET A 1 -8.57 -7.44 -34.94
CA MET A 1 -7.74 -8.64 -34.67
C MET A 1 -8.32 -9.33 -33.46
N SER A 2 -8.66 -10.61 -33.61
CA SER A 2 -9.35 -11.45 -32.64
C SER A 2 -8.54 -11.60 -31.34
N SER A 3 -9.12 -11.28 -30.20
CA SER A 3 -8.53 -11.57 -28.89
C SER A 3 -8.79 -13.03 -28.54
N ALA A 4 -7.77 -13.87 -28.68
CA ALA A 4 -7.79 -15.25 -28.22
C ALA A 4 -8.02 -15.28 -26.70
N GLN A 5 -9.04 -16.02 -26.25
CA GLN A 5 -9.21 -16.34 -24.84
C GLN A 5 -8.00 -17.15 -24.33
N PRO A 6 -7.55 -16.96 -23.09
CA PRO A 6 -6.53 -17.83 -22.50
C PRO A 6 -7.08 -19.27 -22.44
N PRO A 7 -6.24 -20.30 -22.57
CA PRO A 7 -6.67 -21.70 -22.58
C PRO A 7 -7.32 -22.03 -21.23
N GLY A 8 -8.65 -22.04 -21.21
CA GLY A 8 -9.42 -22.46 -20.06
C GLY A 8 -9.20 -23.94 -19.82
N VAL A 9 -8.90 -24.32 -18.58
CA VAL A 9 -8.99 -25.71 -18.12
C VAL A 9 -10.35 -26.24 -18.55
N ALA A 10 -10.37 -27.19 -19.48
CA ALA A 10 -11.60 -27.74 -20.02
C ALA A 10 -12.45 -28.29 -18.86
N SER A 11 -13.71 -27.85 -18.78
CA SER A 11 -14.69 -28.45 -17.88
C SER A 11 -14.67 -29.97 -18.10
N PRO A 12 -14.55 -30.81 -17.05
CA PRO A 12 -14.53 -32.27 -17.21
C PRO A 12 -15.84 -32.82 -17.80
N TYR A 13 -16.86 -31.96 -17.89
CA TYR A 13 -18.15 -32.25 -18.51
C TYR A 13 -18.20 -31.64 -19.91
N VAL A 14 -18.31 -32.49 -20.93
CA VAL A 14 -18.63 -32.11 -22.32
C VAL A 14 -20.07 -31.59 -22.34
N GLN A 15 -20.27 -30.31 -22.65
CA GLN A 15 -21.62 -29.80 -22.89
C GLN A 15 -22.08 -30.34 -24.25
N LYS A 16 -23.15 -31.14 -24.26
CA LYS A 16 -23.82 -31.53 -25.51
C LYS A 16 -24.51 -30.28 -26.08
N GLU A 17 -24.15 -29.88 -27.28
CA GLU A 17 -24.70 -28.69 -27.94
C GLU A 17 -26.14 -28.92 -28.44
N GLU A 18 -26.54 -30.18 -28.63
CA GLU A 18 -27.86 -30.55 -29.17
C GLU A 18 -28.54 -31.64 -28.33
N ASP A 19 -29.84 -31.46 -28.09
CA ASP A 19 -30.73 -32.53 -27.66
C ASP A 19 -31.02 -33.42 -28.88
N LEU A 20 -30.90 -34.74 -28.75
CA LEU A 20 -31.14 -35.71 -29.83
C LEU A 20 -32.58 -35.66 -30.37
N SER A 21 -33.48 -34.97 -29.67
CA SER A 21 -34.89 -34.79 -30.02
C SER A 21 -35.20 -33.54 -30.86
N GLY A 22 -34.21 -32.66 -31.12
CA GLY A 22 -34.42 -31.41 -31.86
C GLY A 22 -35.15 -30.31 -31.08
N ASN A 23 -35.34 -30.49 -29.77
CA ASN A 23 -35.95 -29.48 -28.91
C ASN A 23 -35.02 -28.27 -28.70
N LYS A 24 -35.59 -27.06 -28.73
CA LYS A 24 -34.86 -25.84 -28.34
C LYS A 24 -34.65 -25.84 -26.84
N LEU A 25 -33.42 -26.13 -26.40
CA LEU A 25 -33.04 -26.10 -24.99
C LEU A 25 -33.03 -24.66 -24.44
N THR A 26 -33.38 -24.52 -23.17
CA THR A 26 -33.21 -23.25 -22.45
C THR A 26 -31.74 -23.13 -22.00
N LEU A 27 -31.05 -22.10 -22.48
CA LEU A 27 -29.67 -21.84 -22.09
C LEU A 27 -29.62 -21.45 -20.61
N THR A 28 -28.69 -22.07 -19.88
CA THR A 28 -28.44 -21.76 -18.46
C THR A 28 -27.09 -21.06 -18.32
N THR A 29 -27.01 -20.12 -17.38
CA THR A 29 -25.76 -19.43 -17.04
C THR A 29 -25.30 -19.90 -15.68
N LYS A 30 -24.04 -20.34 -15.57
CA LYS A 30 -23.44 -20.68 -14.28
C LYS A 30 -23.40 -19.43 -13.39
N SER A 31 -23.65 -19.56 -12.09
CA SER A 31 -23.76 -18.41 -11.19
C SER A 31 -22.51 -17.52 -11.17
N TYR A 32 -21.31 -18.12 -11.24
CA TYR A 32 -20.03 -17.38 -11.30
C TYR A 32 -19.75 -16.72 -12.67
N LYS A 33 -20.63 -16.90 -13.66
CA LYS A 33 -20.65 -16.18 -14.94
C LYS A 33 -21.87 -15.24 -15.06
N ASN A 34 -22.76 -15.22 -14.07
CA ASN A 34 -23.94 -14.37 -14.06
C ASN A 34 -23.58 -12.99 -13.49
N MET A 35 -23.32 -12.02 -14.37
CA MET A 35 -22.93 -10.65 -13.97
C MET A 35 -24.08 -9.86 -13.33
N GLU A 36 -25.34 -10.17 -13.64
CA GLU A 36 -26.49 -9.57 -12.97
C GLU A 36 -26.47 -9.93 -11.48
N PHE A 37 -26.31 -11.21 -11.15
CA PHE A 37 -26.14 -11.66 -9.77
C PHE A 37 -24.87 -11.12 -9.11
N LEU A 38 -23.70 -11.22 -9.77
CA LEU A 38 -22.43 -10.78 -9.18
C LEU A 38 -22.40 -9.27 -8.93
N SER A 39 -23.11 -8.48 -9.74
CA SER A 39 -23.23 -7.03 -9.55
C SER A 39 -24.29 -6.63 -8.52
N SER A 40 -25.26 -7.51 -8.21
CA SER A 40 -26.38 -7.26 -7.29
C SER A 40 -25.97 -7.16 -5.82
N PHE A 41 -26.93 -6.77 -4.97
CA PHE A 41 -26.75 -6.72 -3.52
C PHE A 41 -26.40 -8.11 -2.94
N GLU A 42 -27.04 -9.16 -3.44
CA GLU A 42 -26.83 -10.55 -3.02
C GLU A 42 -25.44 -11.07 -3.41
N GLY A 43 -24.91 -10.65 -4.57
CA GLY A 43 -23.56 -10.96 -5.01
C GLY A 43 -22.44 -10.26 -4.23
N ARG A 44 -22.77 -9.29 -3.36
CA ARG A 44 -21.79 -8.48 -2.62
C ARG A 44 -20.81 -9.32 -1.79
N ILE A 45 -21.29 -10.32 -1.06
CA ILE A 45 -20.42 -11.17 -0.22
C ILE A 45 -19.43 -11.96 -1.07
N VAL A 46 -19.84 -12.41 -2.27
CA VAL A 46 -18.94 -13.11 -3.20
C VAL A 46 -17.81 -12.18 -3.67
N ARG A 47 -18.12 -10.93 -4.03
CA ARG A 47 -17.11 -9.93 -4.40
C ARG A 47 -16.14 -9.61 -3.27
N ILE A 48 -16.65 -9.48 -2.04
CA ILE A 48 -15.81 -9.28 -0.85
C ILE A 48 -14.86 -10.47 -0.65
N MET A 49 -15.34 -11.71 -0.78
CA MET A 49 -14.49 -12.91 -0.70
C MET A 49 -13.42 -12.92 -1.79
N CYS A 50 -13.73 -12.47 -3.00
CA CYS A 50 -12.72 -12.31 -4.06
C CYS A 50 -11.60 -11.33 -3.66
N GLU A 51 -11.94 -10.21 -3.01
CA GLU A 51 -10.96 -9.24 -2.53
C GLU A 51 -10.18 -9.69 -1.29
N PHE A 52 -10.55 -10.81 -0.66
CA PHE A 52 -9.68 -11.52 0.29
C PHE A 52 -8.82 -12.55 -0.44
N GLU A 53 -9.40 -13.44 -1.23
CA GLU A 53 -8.67 -14.58 -1.80
C GLU A 53 -7.69 -14.19 -2.92
N GLU A 54 -8.06 -13.27 -3.82
CA GLU A 54 -7.21 -12.94 -4.96
C GLU A 54 -5.92 -12.23 -4.53
N PRO A 55 -5.95 -11.22 -3.64
CA PRO A 55 -4.71 -10.57 -3.22
C PRO A 55 -3.78 -11.51 -2.46
N GLN A 56 -4.33 -12.38 -1.61
CA GLN A 56 -3.58 -13.45 -0.95
C GLN A 56 -2.76 -14.27 -1.96
N GLN A 57 -3.42 -14.78 -3.00
CA GLN A 57 -2.80 -15.65 -3.99
C GLN A 57 -1.72 -14.91 -4.79
N ARG A 58 -1.94 -13.63 -5.07
CA ARG A 58 -0.97 -12.80 -5.78
C ARG A 58 0.26 -12.53 -4.93
N LEU A 59 0.10 -12.21 -3.65
CA LEU A 59 1.22 -12.06 -2.71
C LEU A 59 2.03 -13.35 -2.61
N GLN A 60 1.36 -14.51 -2.54
CA GLN A 60 2.02 -15.81 -2.50
C GLN A 60 2.84 -16.10 -3.76
N ARG A 61 2.25 -15.91 -4.95
CA ARG A 61 2.93 -16.16 -6.24
C ARG A 61 4.14 -15.27 -6.47
N ASN A 62 4.12 -14.05 -5.91
CA ASN A 62 5.22 -13.10 -5.98
C ASN A 62 6.15 -13.19 -4.75
N PHE A 63 5.99 -14.19 -3.87
CA PHE A 63 6.83 -14.39 -2.70
C PHE A 63 6.93 -13.16 -1.77
N ILE A 64 5.85 -12.38 -1.65
CA ILE A 64 5.82 -11.17 -0.80
C ILE A 64 5.48 -11.54 0.64
N ARG A 65 6.49 -11.64 1.50
CA ARG A 65 6.26 -12.05 2.89
C ARG A 65 5.83 -10.91 3.79
N SER A 66 6.42 -9.74 3.60
CA SER A 66 6.16 -8.58 4.45
C SER A 66 6.32 -7.27 3.69
N THR A 67 5.69 -6.23 4.24
CA THR A 67 5.65 -4.91 3.63
C THR A 67 6.09 -3.83 4.59
N ILE A 68 6.54 -2.72 4.03
CA ILE A 68 6.61 -1.43 4.72
C ILE A 68 5.59 -0.49 4.07
N LEU A 69 4.70 0.07 4.88
CA LEU A 69 3.68 1.00 4.39
C LEU A 69 4.23 2.42 4.37
N PHE A 70 4.08 3.10 3.24
CA PHE A 70 4.31 4.53 3.11
C PHE A 70 2.98 5.23 2.86
N PHE A 71 2.58 6.08 3.81
CA PHE A 71 1.39 6.90 3.71
C PHE A 71 1.73 8.39 3.64
N GLY A 72 0.84 9.15 3.03
CA GLY A 72 0.97 10.60 2.95
C GLY A 72 -0.02 11.22 1.95
N SER A 73 0.04 12.53 1.84
CA SER A 73 -0.77 13.30 0.91
C SER A 73 -0.57 12.86 -0.55
N ALA A 74 -1.69 12.60 -1.25
CA ALA A 74 -1.72 12.46 -2.70
C ALA A 74 -1.54 13.80 -3.45
N ARG A 75 -1.51 14.92 -2.72
CA ARG A 75 -1.43 16.28 -3.28
C ARG A 75 -0.02 16.87 -3.25
N SER A 76 0.98 16.14 -2.75
CA SER A 76 2.35 16.60 -2.80
C SER A 76 2.91 16.53 -4.22
N MET A 77 3.91 17.36 -4.49
CA MET A 77 4.56 17.49 -5.80
C MET A 77 6.05 17.70 -5.58
N THR A 78 6.88 17.31 -6.55
CA THR A 78 8.27 17.77 -6.56
C THR A 78 8.32 19.30 -6.75
N GLN A 79 9.43 19.93 -6.36
CA GLN A 79 9.58 21.37 -6.56
C GLN A 79 9.44 21.77 -8.05
N ALA A 80 9.93 20.92 -8.96
CA ALA A 80 9.82 21.14 -10.40
C ALA A 80 8.36 21.06 -10.86
N GLN A 81 7.63 20.01 -10.48
CA GLN A 81 6.20 19.85 -10.79
C GLN A 81 5.39 21.04 -10.26
N TYR A 82 5.62 21.43 -9.00
CA TYR A 82 4.95 22.58 -8.39
C TYR A 82 5.17 23.87 -9.20
N ASN A 83 6.41 24.18 -9.56
CA ASN A 83 6.75 25.37 -10.33
C ASN A 83 6.06 25.37 -11.70
N THR A 84 6.08 24.24 -12.41
CA THR A 84 5.40 24.09 -13.70
C THR A 84 3.88 24.27 -13.58
N THR A 85 3.25 23.66 -12.57
CA THR A 85 1.80 23.79 -12.34
C THR A 85 1.41 25.23 -12.00
N VAL A 86 2.16 25.90 -11.11
CA VAL A 86 1.93 27.32 -10.76
C VAL A 86 2.04 28.22 -11.99
N GLN A 87 3.11 28.07 -12.78
CA GLN A 87 3.29 28.84 -14.01
C GLN A 87 2.16 28.61 -15.01
N GLY A 88 1.72 27.36 -15.17
CA GLY A 88 0.60 27.02 -16.05
C GLY A 88 -0.72 27.67 -15.62
N LEU A 89 -1.04 27.63 -14.32
CA LEU A 89 -2.24 28.26 -13.77
C LEU A 89 -2.18 29.79 -13.85
N GLN A 90 -1.02 30.39 -13.55
CA GLN A 90 -0.82 31.85 -13.69
C GLN A 90 -1.00 32.30 -15.14
N SER A 91 -0.46 31.54 -16.10
CA SER A 91 -0.62 31.82 -17.53
C SER A 91 -2.08 31.74 -17.96
N GLN A 92 -2.82 30.73 -17.50
CA GLN A 92 -4.26 30.61 -17.74
C GLN A 92 -5.07 31.75 -17.11
N LEU A 93 -4.71 32.17 -15.90
CA LEU A 93 -5.37 33.27 -15.20
C LEU A 93 -5.13 34.61 -15.90
N ALA A 94 -3.94 34.82 -16.48
CA ALA A 94 -3.61 36.04 -17.22
C ALA A 94 -4.48 36.21 -18.48
N VAL A 95 -4.83 35.11 -19.16
CA VAL A 95 -5.63 35.13 -20.39
C VAL A 95 -7.13 34.94 -20.17
N ALA A 96 -7.56 34.50 -18.99
CA ALA A 96 -8.97 34.27 -18.67
C ALA A 96 -9.74 35.59 -18.57
N THR A 97 -10.79 35.76 -19.37
CA THR A 97 -11.66 36.94 -19.38
C THR A 97 -12.92 36.75 -18.54
N GLU A 98 -13.45 35.53 -18.45
CA GLU A 98 -14.65 35.23 -17.66
C GLU A 98 -14.36 35.25 -16.16
N GLU A 99 -15.15 36.04 -15.42
CA GLU A 99 -14.98 36.25 -13.98
C GLU A 99 -15.05 34.95 -13.17
N GLY A 100 -16.00 34.06 -13.48
CA GLY A 100 -16.13 32.76 -12.84
C GLY A 100 -14.91 31.86 -13.04
N ARG A 101 -14.33 31.86 -14.25
CA ARG A 101 -13.10 31.10 -14.56
C ARG A 101 -11.89 31.67 -13.83
N ARG A 102 -11.76 33.01 -13.79
CA ARG A 102 -10.69 33.68 -13.04
C ARG A 102 -10.75 33.35 -11.56
N ALA A 103 -11.95 33.40 -10.96
CA ALA A 103 -12.16 33.05 -9.55
C ALA A 103 -11.79 31.58 -9.27
N SER A 104 -12.18 30.65 -10.15
CA SER A 104 -11.81 29.23 -10.03
C SER A 104 -10.30 29.02 -10.09
N LEU A 105 -9.61 29.63 -11.06
CA LEU A 105 -8.15 29.52 -11.22
C LEU A 105 -7.40 30.15 -10.03
N GLN A 106 -7.88 31.29 -9.52
CA GLN A 106 -7.31 31.91 -8.33
C GLN A 106 -7.48 31.02 -7.10
N SER A 107 -8.67 30.44 -6.89
CA SER A 107 -8.90 29.51 -5.79
C SER A 107 -8.01 28.27 -5.88
N GLU A 108 -7.71 27.78 -7.08
CA GLU A 108 -6.80 26.66 -7.29
C GLU A 108 -5.35 27.04 -6.98
N LEU A 109 -4.90 28.22 -7.39
CA LEU A 109 -3.58 28.77 -7.02
C LEU A 109 -3.43 28.93 -5.51
N ASP A 110 -4.41 29.51 -4.83
CA ASP A 110 -4.39 29.69 -3.37
C ASP A 110 -4.33 28.34 -2.64
N ARG A 111 -5.03 27.33 -3.17
CA ARG A 111 -4.95 25.96 -2.65
C ARG A 111 -3.56 25.37 -2.87
N LEU A 112 -2.97 25.56 -4.04
CA LEU A 112 -1.66 25.02 -4.39
C LEU A 112 -0.56 25.67 -3.53
N GLN A 113 -0.61 26.98 -3.30
CA GLN A 113 0.34 27.69 -2.42
C GLN A 113 0.41 27.10 -1.01
N LYS A 114 -0.74 26.68 -0.44
CA LYS A 114 -0.79 26.01 0.87
C LYS A 114 -0.09 24.66 0.91
N THR A 115 0.28 24.10 -0.24
CA THR A 115 0.95 22.81 -0.38
C THR A 115 2.45 22.91 -0.70
N GLN A 116 2.97 24.10 -1.00
CA GLN A 116 4.37 24.29 -1.42
C GLN A 116 5.37 23.68 -0.43
N TRP A 117 5.12 23.84 0.87
CA TRP A 117 5.98 23.33 1.94
C TRP A 117 6.13 21.79 1.90
N MET A 118 5.19 21.07 1.26
CA MET A 118 5.27 19.62 1.10
C MET A 118 6.33 19.20 0.08
N CYS A 119 6.77 20.08 -0.82
CA CYS A 119 7.70 19.71 -1.90
C CYS A 119 9.01 19.14 -1.35
N LYS A 120 9.54 19.71 -0.26
CA LYS A 120 10.77 19.23 0.38
C LYS A 120 10.69 17.80 0.90
N TRP A 121 9.48 17.33 1.24
CA TRP A 121 9.28 15.99 1.80
C TRP A 121 9.25 14.90 0.73
N VAL A 122 9.05 15.27 -0.54
CA VAL A 122 9.04 14.29 -1.63
C VAL A 122 10.39 13.60 -1.73
N ASP A 123 11.47 14.38 -1.69
CA ASP A 123 12.84 13.85 -1.75
C ASP A 123 13.19 13.02 -0.50
N VAL A 124 12.69 13.41 0.68
CA VAL A 124 12.91 12.66 1.93
C VAL A 124 12.20 11.30 1.87
N VAL A 125 10.95 11.27 1.42
CA VAL A 125 10.16 10.04 1.25
C VAL A 125 10.82 9.11 0.23
N GLU A 126 11.22 9.65 -0.92
CA GLU A 126 11.87 8.89 -1.99
C GLU A 126 13.21 8.29 -1.51
N ASN A 127 14.05 9.09 -0.84
CA ASN A 127 15.31 8.61 -0.29
C ASN A 127 15.13 7.55 0.80
N LEU A 128 14.18 7.73 1.72
CA LEU A 128 13.90 6.73 2.75
C LEU A 128 13.40 5.42 2.14
N ALA A 129 12.50 5.47 1.15
CA ALA A 129 12.01 4.28 0.47
C ALA A 129 13.13 3.52 -0.24
N ARG A 130 14.06 4.24 -0.89
CA ARG A 130 15.27 3.66 -1.46
C ARG A 130 16.14 2.97 -0.41
N MET A 131 16.45 3.66 0.70
CA MET A 131 17.28 3.11 1.79
C MET A 131 16.66 1.87 2.45
N VAL A 132 15.35 1.87 2.67
CA VAL A 132 14.65 0.69 3.21
C VAL A 132 14.71 -0.48 2.23
N THR A 133 14.54 -0.21 0.94
CA THR A 133 14.62 -1.24 -0.10
C THR A 133 16.03 -1.83 -0.22
N GLU A 134 17.07 -1.00 -0.15
CA GLU A 134 18.46 -1.45 -0.06
C GLU A 134 18.68 -2.33 1.17
N PHE A 135 18.24 -1.88 2.36
CA PHE A 135 18.33 -2.65 3.60
C PHE A 135 17.61 -4.00 3.51
N ALA A 136 16.40 -4.02 2.96
CA ALA A 136 15.60 -5.23 2.80
C ALA A 136 16.30 -6.29 1.94
N ARG A 137 17.07 -5.86 0.94
CA ARG A 137 17.79 -6.75 0.04
C ARG A 137 19.14 -7.20 0.60
N THR A 138 19.84 -6.35 1.33
CA THR A 138 21.19 -6.67 1.83
C THR A 138 21.18 -7.38 3.18
N GLU A 139 20.19 -7.11 4.04
CA GLU A 139 20.13 -7.59 5.43
C GLU A 139 18.96 -8.57 5.65
N GLN A 140 18.71 -9.43 4.67
CA GLN A 140 17.61 -10.41 4.71
C GLN A 140 17.66 -11.28 5.95
N ASP A 141 18.85 -11.66 6.45
CA ASP A 141 18.97 -12.53 7.62
C ASP A 141 18.44 -11.87 8.90
N ILE A 142 18.75 -10.60 9.13
CA ILE A 142 18.24 -9.83 10.28
C ILE A 142 16.71 -9.77 10.23
N ILE A 143 16.18 -9.47 9.04
CA ILE A 143 14.75 -9.36 8.81
C ILE A 143 14.07 -10.74 8.99
N ASN A 144 14.61 -11.79 8.38
CA ASN A 144 14.17 -13.17 8.52
C ASN A 144 14.09 -13.64 9.97
N GLN A 145 15.11 -13.33 10.78
CA GLN A 145 15.17 -13.72 12.19
C GLN A 145 14.13 -12.98 13.04
N SER A 146 13.74 -11.76 12.65
CA SER A 146 12.70 -11.00 13.34
C SER A 146 11.29 -11.59 13.18
N PHE A 147 11.06 -12.46 12.18
CA PHE A 147 9.77 -13.11 11.96
C PHE A 147 9.62 -14.37 12.81
N ARG A 148 8.90 -14.26 13.93
CA ARG A 148 8.51 -15.43 14.75
C ARG A 148 7.51 -16.36 14.05
N TYR A 149 6.64 -15.82 13.21
CA TYR A 149 5.62 -16.57 12.47
C TYR A 149 5.57 -16.12 11.01
N ILE A 150 5.51 -17.09 10.10
CA ILE A 150 5.15 -16.84 8.71
C ILE A 150 3.65 -16.51 8.69
N PRO A 151 3.20 -15.43 8.03
CA PRO A 151 1.79 -15.08 8.01
C PRO A 151 0.90 -16.20 7.47
N ASP A 152 -0.29 -16.41 8.05
CA ASP A 152 -1.18 -17.54 7.73
C ASP A 152 -1.62 -17.63 6.26
N TYR A 153 -1.48 -16.53 5.51
CA TYR A 153 -1.75 -16.50 4.08
C TYR A 153 -0.69 -17.20 3.22
N PHE A 154 0.52 -17.43 3.75
CA PHE A 154 1.50 -18.34 3.19
C PHE A 154 1.22 -19.77 3.64
N LYS A 155 0.10 -20.33 3.17
CA LYS A 155 -0.04 -21.80 3.17
C LYS A 155 0.86 -22.34 2.05
N LEU A 156 2.04 -22.85 2.40
CA LEU A 156 2.93 -23.51 1.45
C LEU A 156 2.14 -24.54 0.64
N VAL A 157 2.08 -24.34 -0.68
CA VAL A 157 1.51 -25.32 -1.60
C VAL A 157 2.35 -26.60 -1.59
N PRO A 158 1.78 -27.77 -1.93
CA PRO A 158 2.50 -29.04 -1.84
C PRO A 158 3.86 -29.05 -2.56
N GLU A 159 4.00 -28.34 -3.68
CA GLU A 159 5.30 -28.22 -4.38
C GLU A 159 6.37 -27.49 -3.53
N ASP A 160 5.99 -26.41 -2.83
CA ASP A 160 6.91 -25.65 -1.98
C ASP A 160 7.30 -26.43 -0.71
N ARG A 161 6.47 -27.38 -0.26
CA ARG A 161 6.78 -28.22 0.92
C ARG A 161 7.95 -29.17 0.70
N ALA A 162 8.33 -29.42 -0.55
CA ALA A 162 9.49 -30.24 -0.89
C ALA A 162 10.83 -29.48 -0.72
N GLU A 163 10.80 -28.15 -0.68
CA GLU A 163 11.98 -27.31 -0.45
C GLU A 163 12.23 -27.07 1.05
N SER A 164 13.50 -26.94 1.44
CA SER A 164 13.83 -26.59 2.82
C SER A 164 13.36 -25.15 3.13
N LEU A 165 12.89 -24.91 4.36
CA LEU A 165 12.54 -23.55 4.82
C LEU A 165 13.68 -22.55 4.63
N HIS A 166 14.95 -23.00 4.71
CA HIS A 166 16.11 -22.16 4.45
C HIS A 166 16.19 -21.70 2.99
N THR A 167 15.86 -22.57 2.03
CA THR A 167 15.84 -22.25 0.60
C THR A 167 14.68 -21.32 0.26
N LEU A 168 13.48 -21.62 0.77
CA LEU A 168 12.28 -20.79 0.57
C LEU A 168 12.48 -19.37 1.11
N ARG A 169 13.14 -19.23 2.27
CA ARG A 169 13.42 -17.92 2.88
C ARG A 169 14.22 -16.98 1.98
N LYS A 170 15.09 -17.51 1.12
CA LYS A 170 15.89 -16.72 0.17
C LYS A 170 15.09 -16.23 -1.05
N ARG A 171 13.88 -16.75 -1.24
CA ARG A 171 12.98 -16.35 -2.33
C ARG A 171 12.00 -15.27 -1.90
N PHE A 172 11.82 -15.05 -0.60
CA PHE A 172 10.89 -14.05 -0.11
C PHE A 172 11.44 -12.64 -0.29
N ASP A 173 10.59 -11.76 -0.80
CA ASP A 173 10.77 -10.33 -0.66
C ASP A 173 10.12 -9.87 0.65
N ASP A 174 10.90 -9.15 1.44
CA ASP A 174 10.50 -8.60 2.72
C ASP A 174 10.60 -7.08 2.72
N LEU A 175 9.83 -6.45 3.60
CA LEU A 175 9.72 -5.00 3.70
C LEU A 175 9.53 -4.35 2.33
N VAL A 176 8.71 -4.97 1.49
CA VAL A 176 8.38 -4.46 0.16
C VAL A 176 7.65 -3.14 0.33
N VAL A 177 8.18 -2.09 -0.29
CA VAL A 177 7.58 -0.76 -0.23
C VAL A 177 6.20 -0.80 -0.84
N THR A 178 5.22 -0.48 -0.01
CA THR A 178 3.80 -0.59 -0.31
C THR A 178 3.12 0.74 -0.05
N THR A 179 2.32 1.20 -1.00
CA THR A 179 1.59 2.46 -0.91
C THR A 179 0.14 2.28 -1.35
N GLY A 180 -0.66 3.35 -1.27
CA GLY A 180 -1.98 3.38 -1.89
C GLY A 180 -1.96 3.43 -3.43
N GLY A 181 -0.78 3.53 -4.05
CA GLY A 181 -0.57 3.53 -5.50
C GLY A 181 -0.91 4.85 -6.21
N GLY A 182 -1.40 5.87 -5.48
CA GLY A 182 -1.72 7.18 -6.05
C GLY A 182 -0.50 8.08 -6.30
N PRO A 183 -0.72 9.36 -6.67
CA PRO A 183 0.33 10.36 -6.86
C PRO A 183 0.90 10.88 -5.52
N GLY A 184 1.80 11.86 -5.59
CA GLY A 184 2.36 12.54 -4.42
C GLY A 184 3.34 11.66 -3.64
N PHE A 185 3.19 11.58 -2.31
CA PHE A 185 4.13 10.82 -1.48
C PHE A 185 4.07 9.31 -1.74
N MET A 186 2.93 8.80 -2.20
CA MET A 186 2.79 7.39 -2.60
C MET A 186 3.67 7.10 -3.83
N GLU A 187 3.57 7.92 -4.87
CA GLU A 187 4.44 7.81 -6.05
C GLU A 187 5.92 7.99 -5.70
N ALA A 188 6.25 8.95 -4.83
CA ALA A 188 7.62 9.19 -4.39
C ALA A 188 8.24 7.95 -3.72
N ALA A 189 7.48 7.27 -2.86
CA ALA A 189 7.93 6.06 -2.19
C ALA A 189 8.10 4.90 -3.18
N ASN A 190 7.13 4.65 -4.07
CA ASN A 190 7.28 3.61 -5.10
C ASN A 190 8.46 3.91 -6.03
N ARG A 191 8.66 5.18 -6.45
CA ARG A 191 9.80 5.60 -7.28
C ARG A 191 11.14 5.33 -6.60
N GLY A 192 11.27 5.72 -5.33
CA GLY A 192 12.48 5.51 -4.55
C GLY A 192 12.86 4.03 -4.44
N ALA A 193 11.87 3.19 -4.14
CA ALA A 193 12.06 1.74 -4.08
C ALA A 193 12.40 1.12 -5.44
N ALA A 194 11.68 1.51 -6.49
CA ALA A 194 11.90 1.01 -7.86
C ALA A 194 13.28 1.40 -8.44
N SER A 195 13.93 2.41 -7.87
CA SER A 195 15.31 2.79 -8.25
C SER A 195 16.36 1.75 -7.85
N VAL A 196 16.04 0.85 -6.91
CA VAL A 196 16.96 -0.20 -6.44
C VAL A 196 16.92 -1.40 -7.40
N PRO A 197 18.06 -1.83 -7.97
CA PRO A 197 18.10 -2.92 -8.94
C PRO A 197 17.47 -4.23 -8.44
N GLY A 198 16.49 -4.73 -9.20
CA GLY A 198 15.79 -5.98 -8.94
C GLY A 198 14.77 -5.92 -7.80
N ALA A 199 14.50 -4.73 -7.25
CA ALA A 199 13.44 -4.55 -6.26
C ALA A 199 12.05 -4.53 -6.92
N VAL A 200 11.06 -5.00 -6.17
CA VAL A 200 9.64 -4.88 -6.52
C VAL A 200 8.97 -3.85 -5.62
N THR A 201 7.89 -3.24 -6.09
CA THR A 201 7.09 -2.29 -5.29
C THR A 201 5.61 -2.56 -5.48
N MET A 202 4.83 -2.30 -4.43
CA MET A 202 3.41 -2.64 -4.38
C MET A 202 2.53 -1.40 -4.29
N GLY A 203 1.40 -1.45 -4.99
CA GLY A 203 0.38 -0.41 -4.95
C GLY A 203 -0.99 -1.03 -4.68
N MET A 204 -1.61 -0.62 -3.58
CA MET A 204 -2.95 -1.05 -3.19
C MET A 204 -3.94 0.08 -3.49
N GLY A 205 -4.41 0.16 -4.73
CA GLY A 205 -5.37 1.17 -5.19
C GLY A 205 -6.78 0.96 -4.66
N ILE A 206 -7.61 1.99 -4.78
CA ILE A 206 -9.04 1.95 -4.50
C ILE A 206 -9.80 2.52 -5.69
N SER A 207 -10.87 1.86 -6.11
CA SER A 207 -11.68 2.34 -7.24
C SER A 207 -12.38 3.65 -6.85
N LEU A 208 -11.93 4.76 -7.44
CA LEU A 208 -12.56 6.08 -7.28
C LEU A 208 -12.92 6.64 -8.66
N PRO A 209 -14.02 7.43 -8.79
CA PRO A 209 -14.47 7.95 -10.09
C PRO A 209 -13.43 8.77 -10.88
N PHE A 210 -12.38 9.25 -10.21
CA PHE A 210 -11.39 10.18 -10.75
C PHE A 210 -9.98 9.59 -10.85
N GLU A 211 -9.71 8.41 -10.27
CA GLU A 211 -8.41 7.75 -10.35
C GLU A 211 -8.39 6.83 -11.58
N LYS A 212 -7.40 7.01 -12.47
CA LYS A 212 -7.30 6.26 -13.73
C LYS A 212 -6.43 4.99 -13.63
N GLY A 213 -5.75 4.80 -12.51
CA GLY A 213 -4.79 3.72 -12.31
C GLY A 213 -3.75 4.10 -11.25
N LEU A 214 -2.77 3.21 -11.07
CA LEU A 214 -1.67 3.41 -10.13
C LEU A 214 -0.50 4.17 -10.79
N ASN A 215 0.39 4.69 -9.96
CA ASN A 215 1.62 5.33 -10.41
C ASN A 215 2.53 4.32 -11.15
N PRO A 216 3.40 4.78 -12.08
CA PRO A 216 4.13 3.91 -13.01
C PRO A 216 5.27 3.11 -12.38
N TYR A 217 5.51 3.27 -11.08
CA TYR A 217 6.59 2.59 -10.36
C TYR A 217 6.11 1.32 -9.63
N VAL A 218 4.80 1.09 -9.60
CA VAL A 218 4.22 -0.15 -9.07
C VAL A 218 4.54 -1.31 -10.02
N THR A 219 5.00 -2.43 -9.48
CA THR A 219 5.27 -3.64 -10.26
C THR A 219 3.97 -4.26 -10.76
N ASP A 220 3.88 -4.64 -12.04
CA ASP A 220 2.67 -5.17 -12.69
C ASP A 220 1.99 -6.31 -11.89
N GLY A 221 2.79 -7.25 -11.37
CA GLY A 221 2.31 -8.38 -10.55
C GLY A 221 1.85 -7.99 -9.13
N LEU A 222 1.98 -6.73 -8.73
CA LEU A 222 1.68 -6.18 -7.40
C LEU A 222 0.83 -4.90 -7.48
N ALA A 223 0.15 -4.68 -8.60
CA ALA A 223 -0.83 -3.61 -8.79
C ALA A 223 -2.23 -4.12 -8.41
N PHE A 224 -2.73 -3.73 -7.24
CA PHE A 224 -4.05 -4.13 -6.74
C PHE A 224 -5.06 -3.00 -6.92
N GLU A 225 -6.30 -3.37 -7.24
CA GLU A 225 -7.44 -2.46 -7.28
C GLU A 225 -8.55 -3.04 -6.42
N PHE A 226 -8.91 -2.33 -5.35
CA PHE A 226 -9.98 -2.71 -4.44
C PHE A 226 -11.22 -1.88 -4.71
N HIS A 227 -12.40 -2.48 -4.55
CA HIS A 227 -13.66 -1.75 -4.49
C HIS A 227 -14.03 -1.40 -3.05
N TYR A 228 -13.75 -2.29 -2.10
CA TYR A 228 -14.09 -2.08 -0.70
C TYR A 228 -12.91 -1.51 0.10
N PHE A 229 -13.13 -0.43 0.85
CA PHE A 229 -12.08 0.18 1.68
C PHE A 229 -11.54 -0.76 2.76
N PHE A 230 -12.40 -1.59 3.37
CA PHE A 230 -12.00 -2.42 4.49
C PHE A 230 -11.15 -3.63 4.08
N THR A 231 -11.36 -4.19 2.88
CA THR A 231 -10.51 -5.28 2.33
C THR A 231 -9.14 -4.72 1.95
N ARG A 232 -9.09 -3.53 1.34
CA ARG A 232 -7.84 -2.79 1.09
C ARG A 232 -7.03 -2.57 2.36
N LYS A 233 -7.67 -2.01 3.39
CA LYS A 233 -7.06 -1.76 4.70
C LYS A 233 -6.56 -3.05 5.34
N PHE A 234 -7.35 -4.12 5.28
CA PHE A 234 -6.92 -5.43 5.74
C PHE A 234 -5.59 -5.85 5.10
N TRP A 235 -5.47 -5.81 3.77
CA TRP A 235 -4.25 -6.22 3.07
C TRP A 235 -3.05 -5.31 3.32
N MET A 236 -3.28 -4.00 3.49
CA MET A 236 -2.24 -3.06 3.93
C MET A 236 -1.71 -3.46 5.31
N MET A 237 -2.59 -3.63 6.31
CA MET A 237 -2.20 -3.83 7.70
C MET A 237 -1.65 -5.23 7.98
N TYR A 238 -2.20 -6.26 7.34
CA TYR A 238 -1.91 -7.65 7.67
C TYR A 238 -0.46 -8.05 7.35
N SER A 239 0.08 -7.55 6.23
CA SER A 239 1.46 -7.78 5.78
C SER A 239 2.47 -6.77 6.34
N CYS A 240 2.00 -5.69 6.95
CA CYS A 240 2.82 -4.57 7.39
C CYS A 240 3.75 -4.93 8.56
N ARG A 241 5.02 -4.57 8.45
CA ARG A 241 6.03 -4.74 9.50
C ARG A 241 6.83 -3.47 9.78
N ALA A 242 6.53 -2.39 9.09
CA ALA A 242 7.01 -1.05 9.39
C ALA A 242 6.08 -0.04 8.73
N ILE A 243 5.97 1.16 9.29
CA ILE A 243 5.19 2.24 8.70
C ILE A 243 5.97 3.54 8.71
N VAL A 244 5.89 4.25 7.59
CA VAL A 244 6.36 5.61 7.41
C VAL A 244 5.17 6.49 7.04
N VAL A 245 4.92 7.52 7.84
CA VAL A 245 3.80 8.44 7.67
C VAL A 245 4.36 9.82 7.35
N ALA A 246 4.31 10.18 6.07
CA ALA A 246 4.57 11.54 5.61
C ALA A 246 3.32 12.43 5.83
N PRO A 247 3.46 13.76 5.83
CA PRO A 247 2.32 14.64 6.07
C PRO A 247 1.14 14.39 5.13
N GLY A 248 -0.07 14.39 5.67
CA GLY A 248 -1.25 13.93 4.94
C GLY A 248 -2.57 14.43 5.51
N GLY A 249 -3.65 14.09 4.81
CA GLY A 249 -5.02 14.45 5.19
C GLY A 249 -5.75 13.30 5.88
N PHE A 250 -7.08 13.27 5.74
CA PHE A 250 -7.92 12.27 6.39
C PHE A 250 -7.56 10.82 6.07
N GLY A 251 -7.25 10.48 4.81
CA GLY A 251 -6.85 9.10 4.47
C GLY A 251 -5.59 8.66 5.22
N THR A 252 -4.57 9.52 5.25
CA THR A 252 -3.33 9.27 6.00
C THR A 252 -3.58 9.13 7.51
N LEU A 253 -4.43 9.99 8.08
CA LEU A 253 -4.79 9.93 9.49
C LEU A 253 -5.57 8.65 9.83
N ASP A 254 -6.54 8.28 8.99
CA ASP A 254 -7.37 7.09 9.12
C ASP A 254 -6.48 5.82 9.16
N GLU A 255 -5.62 5.65 8.16
CA GLU A 255 -4.71 4.49 8.09
C GLU A 255 -3.68 4.48 9.24
N MET A 256 -3.15 5.64 9.62
CA MET A 256 -2.22 5.75 10.75
C MET A 256 -2.89 5.35 12.07
N PHE A 257 -4.06 5.91 12.39
CA PHE A 257 -4.74 5.61 13.66
C PHE A 257 -5.27 4.18 13.69
N GLU A 258 -5.69 3.61 12.56
CA GLU A 258 -6.06 2.20 12.46
C GLU A 258 -4.85 1.31 12.78
N LEU A 259 -3.68 1.58 12.19
CA LEU A 259 -2.47 0.83 12.48
C LEU A 259 -2.07 0.96 13.96
N LEU A 260 -2.05 2.18 14.50
CA LEU A 260 -1.69 2.43 15.90
C LEU A 260 -2.63 1.68 16.86
N THR A 261 -3.92 1.65 16.56
CA THR A 261 -4.92 0.88 17.34
C THR A 261 -4.66 -0.62 17.26
N LEU A 262 -4.35 -1.15 16.07
CA LEU A 262 -4.01 -2.57 15.88
C LEU A 262 -2.73 -2.94 16.63
N LYS A 263 -1.72 -2.06 16.63
CA LYS A 263 -0.48 -2.23 17.40
C LYS A 263 -0.75 -2.22 18.90
N GLN A 264 -1.51 -1.22 19.40
CA GLN A 264 -1.90 -1.10 20.81
C GLN A 264 -2.61 -2.36 21.32
N THR A 265 -3.58 -2.84 20.53
CA THR A 265 -4.39 -4.02 20.87
C THR A 265 -3.70 -5.35 20.60
N LYS A 266 -2.45 -5.32 20.12
CA LYS A 266 -1.63 -6.50 19.76
C LYS A 266 -2.30 -7.40 18.72
N LYS A 267 -3.17 -6.83 17.88
CA LYS A 267 -3.81 -7.52 16.74
C LYS A 267 -2.85 -7.68 15.55
N ILE A 268 -1.83 -6.83 15.49
CA ILE A 268 -0.67 -7.01 14.62
C ILE A 268 0.60 -7.08 15.48
N PRO A 269 1.70 -7.65 14.96
CA PRO A 269 3.00 -7.62 15.63
C PRO A 269 3.44 -6.17 15.91
N SER A 270 4.28 -6.00 16.93
CA SER A 270 4.96 -4.72 17.14
C SER A 270 5.81 -4.38 15.91
N LEU A 271 5.83 -3.10 15.53
CA LEU A 271 6.55 -2.59 14.36
C LEU A 271 7.04 -1.16 14.60
N PRO A 272 8.10 -0.70 13.90
CA PRO A 272 8.57 0.66 14.00
C PRO A 272 7.62 1.61 13.26
N VAL A 273 7.27 2.71 13.94
CA VAL A 273 6.41 3.78 13.43
C VAL A 273 7.25 5.05 13.26
N VAL A 274 7.34 5.54 12.02
CA VAL A 274 8.06 6.77 11.67
C VAL A 274 7.07 7.81 11.17
N LEU A 275 7.13 9.02 11.72
CA LEU A 275 6.37 10.19 11.28
C LEU A 275 7.34 11.25 10.74
N LEU A 276 7.27 11.51 9.44
CA LEU A 276 8.09 12.53 8.77
C LEU A 276 7.44 13.90 8.88
N GLY A 277 8.23 14.93 9.20
CA GLY A 277 7.75 16.30 9.37
C GLY A 277 7.31 16.59 10.79
N LYS A 278 8.28 16.71 11.69
CA LYS A 278 8.08 16.94 13.13
C LYS A 278 7.12 18.09 13.40
N GLU A 279 7.30 19.21 12.73
CA GLU A 279 6.48 20.41 12.90
C GLU A 279 5.00 20.14 12.57
N PHE A 280 4.73 19.48 11.44
CA PHE A 280 3.37 19.14 11.03
C PHE A 280 2.68 18.26 12.09
N TRP A 281 3.32 17.16 12.49
CA TRP A 281 2.71 16.19 13.41
C TRP A 281 2.52 16.72 14.83
N ARG A 282 3.43 17.58 15.31
CA ARG A 282 3.30 18.24 16.62
C ARG A 282 2.23 19.33 16.63
N THR A 283 1.91 19.90 15.47
CA THR A 283 0.87 20.93 15.33
C THR A 283 -0.52 20.32 15.18
N VAL A 284 -0.65 19.26 14.37
CA VAL A 284 -1.96 18.65 14.05
C VAL A 284 -2.50 17.79 15.18
N ILE A 285 -1.63 17.10 15.93
CA ILE A 285 -2.03 16.20 17.03
C ILE A 285 -1.17 16.50 18.26
N ASN A 286 -1.82 16.74 19.41
CA ASN A 286 -1.13 16.81 20.69
C ASN A 286 -1.04 15.40 21.30
N TRP A 287 0.01 14.66 20.94
CA TRP A 287 0.26 13.29 21.38
C TRP A 287 0.46 13.18 22.90
N GLN A 288 1.13 14.16 23.51
CA GLN A 288 1.36 14.16 24.95
C GLN A 288 0.04 14.33 25.71
N ALA A 289 -0.86 15.20 25.23
CA ALA A 289 -2.17 15.34 25.85
C ALA A 289 -2.95 14.02 25.87
N LEU A 290 -2.87 13.19 24.83
CA LEU A 290 -3.52 11.87 24.83
C LEU A 290 -2.98 10.98 25.97
N ALA A 291 -1.67 11.05 26.26
CA ALA A 291 -1.07 10.36 27.39
C ALA A 291 -1.46 10.99 28.73
N ASP A 292 -1.45 12.31 28.84
CA ASP A 292 -1.79 13.06 30.06
C ASP A 292 -3.25 12.84 30.49
N TYR A 293 -4.16 12.73 29.53
CA TYR A 293 -5.56 12.38 29.76
C TYR A 293 -5.79 10.87 30.00
N GLY A 294 -4.74 10.05 29.92
CA GLY A 294 -4.78 8.61 30.21
C GLY A 294 -5.50 7.76 29.17
N VAL A 295 -5.69 8.26 27.93
CA VAL A 295 -6.33 7.49 26.84
C VAL A 295 -5.34 6.67 26.02
N ILE A 296 -4.04 6.97 26.14
CA ILE A 296 -2.91 6.14 25.71
C ILE A 296 -1.81 6.20 26.79
N SER A 297 -0.80 5.33 26.69
CA SER A 297 0.36 5.32 27.56
C SER A 297 1.52 6.16 27.03
N GLN A 298 2.42 6.61 27.91
CA GLN A 298 3.64 7.31 27.50
C GLN A 298 4.52 6.46 26.58
N ALA A 299 4.59 5.14 26.84
CA ALA A 299 5.36 4.21 26.02
C ALA A 299 4.84 4.11 24.57
N GLU A 300 3.55 4.36 24.34
CA GLU A 300 2.99 4.41 22.98
C GLU A 300 3.40 5.68 22.24
N VAL A 301 3.48 6.81 22.95
CA VAL A 301 3.99 8.07 22.40
C VAL A 301 5.48 7.96 22.09
N ASP A 302 6.27 7.46 23.04
CA ASP A 302 7.73 7.31 22.92
C ASP A 302 8.11 6.24 21.88
N GLY A 303 7.20 5.30 21.61
CA GLY A 303 7.37 4.24 20.61
C GLY A 303 7.22 4.71 19.15
N MET A 304 7.01 6.00 18.92
CA MET A 304 6.96 6.63 17.59
C MET A 304 8.16 7.55 17.37
N LEU A 305 8.81 7.43 16.22
CA LEU A 305 9.86 8.36 15.82
C LEU A 305 9.25 9.52 15.04
N PHE A 306 9.40 10.74 15.55
CA PHE A 306 9.15 11.96 14.79
C PHE A 306 10.48 12.49 14.26
N THR A 307 10.64 12.58 12.93
CA THR A 307 11.91 13.00 12.31
C THR A 307 11.71 13.84 11.07
N ASP A 308 12.76 14.57 10.70
CA ASP A 308 12.86 15.32 9.45
C ASP A 308 13.93 14.73 8.49
N SER A 309 14.55 13.59 8.83
CA SER A 309 15.65 12.96 8.10
C SER A 309 15.32 11.53 7.70
N ALA A 310 15.63 11.19 6.45
CA ALA A 310 15.53 9.82 5.95
C ALA A 310 16.55 8.90 6.65
N GLU A 311 17.74 9.42 6.96
CA GLU A 311 18.81 8.69 7.62
C GLU A 311 18.43 8.30 9.06
N GLU A 312 17.90 9.24 9.83
CA GLU A 312 17.42 8.99 11.20
C GLU A 312 16.25 7.97 11.19
N ALA A 313 15.31 8.13 10.26
CA ALA A 313 14.22 7.16 10.06
C ALA A 313 14.74 5.76 9.76
N MET A 314 15.70 5.63 8.84
CA MET A 314 16.29 4.34 8.49
C MET A 314 17.05 3.73 9.68
N GLN A 315 17.83 4.53 10.41
CA GLN A 315 18.55 4.05 11.60
C GLN A 315 17.59 3.49 12.65
N TYR A 316 16.47 4.16 12.88
CA TYR A 316 15.44 3.69 13.80
C TYR A 316 14.82 2.36 13.35
N ILE A 317 14.49 2.22 12.05
CA ILE A 317 13.99 0.97 11.48
C ILE A 317 15.03 -0.14 11.63
N LYS A 318 16.29 0.08 11.26
CA LYS A 318 17.38 -0.91 11.40
C LYS A 318 17.52 -1.36 12.85
N ALA A 319 17.62 -0.40 13.77
CA ALA A 319 17.80 -0.69 15.19
C ALA A 319 16.62 -1.49 15.78
N PHE A 320 15.39 -1.26 15.30
CA PHE A 320 14.24 -2.07 15.69
C PHE A 320 14.43 -3.54 15.28
N TYR A 321 14.80 -3.80 14.03
CA TYR A 321 14.99 -5.16 13.52
C TYR A 321 16.20 -5.86 14.14
N SER A 322 17.32 -5.15 14.35
CA SER A 322 18.50 -5.70 15.05
C SER A 322 18.17 -6.16 16.47
N ARG A 323 17.45 -5.34 17.25
CA ARG A 323 17.01 -5.73 18.61
C ARG A 323 16.08 -6.94 18.60
N LEU A 324 15.18 -7.03 17.63
CA LEU A 324 14.30 -8.19 17.49
C LEU A 324 15.09 -9.46 17.16
N ALA A 325 16.09 -9.37 16.28
CA ALA A 325 16.95 -10.50 15.95
C ALA A 325 17.74 -10.98 17.17
N GLU A 326 18.35 -10.07 17.94
CA GLU A 326 19.08 -10.39 19.18
C GLU A 326 18.17 -11.03 20.24
N GLY A 327 16.98 -10.46 20.47
CA GLY A 327 16.01 -10.99 21.42
C GLY A 327 15.36 -12.31 21.00
N SER A 328 15.41 -12.66 19.70
CA SER A 328 14.99 -13.97 19.22
C SER A 328 16.05 -15.06 19.45
N ALA A 329 17.32 -14.68 19.49
CA ALA A 329 18.44 -15.60 19.69
C ALA A 329 18.62 -16.00 21.18
N SER A 330 18.11 -15.21 22.12
CA SER A 330 18.21 -15.48 23.57
C SER A 330 17.10 -16.39 24.12
N GLU A 331 16.08 -16.71 23.32
CA GLU A 331 14.96 -17.60 23.70
C GLU A 331 15.07 -19.02 23.09
N VAL A 332 16.22 -19.39 22.51
CA VAL A 332 16.46 -20.71 21.89
C VAL A 332 17.26 -21.64 22.79
#